data_AF-A0A4V3TUR8-F1
#
_entry.id   AF-A0A4V3TUR8-F1
#
_cell.length_a   1.000
_cell.length_b   1.000
_cell.length_c   1.000
_cell.angle_alpha   90.00
_cell.angle_beta   90.00
_cell.angle_gamma   90.00
#
_symmetry.space_group_name_H-M   'P 1'
#
loop_
_entity.id
_entity.type
_entity.pdbx_description
1 polymer ?
#
loop_
_entity_poly.entity_id
_entity_poly.type
_entity_poly.pdbx_seq_one_letter_code
_entity_poly.pdbx_strand_id
1 'polypeptide(L)'
;MNVANNIKSQKKIWIIYSIIAIFLTVATYFTTKNYWLLVIFLLTFLPSQNYYLNKRIKEIDRMWALADELSISTAELSEMCDVGQLDLEATKKNEEGRFLPPNKKILLAIEKLEALKITAKADSI
;
A
#
# COMPACT_ATOMS: atom_id res chain seq x y z
N MET A 1 -9.09 8.85 -24.24
CA MET A 1 -8.56 9.80 -23.23
C MET A 1 -7.29 10.43 -23.79
N ASN A 2 -7.24 11.75 -23.98
CA ASN A 2 -6.29 12.40 -24.90
C ASN A 2 -4.89 12.63 -24.26
N VAL A 3 -3.81 12.11 -24.87
CA VAL A 3 -2.43 12.10 -24.33
C VAL A 3 -1.92 13.51 -23.98
N ALA A 4 -2.30 14.51 -24.78
CA ALA A 4 -1.93 15.91 -24.54
C ALA A 4 -2.53 16.48 -23.23
N ASN A 5 -3.73 16.04 -22.85
CA ASN A 5 -4.37 16.47 -21.60
C ASN A 5 -3.69 15.86 -20.37
N ASN A 6 -3.18 14.63 -20.48
CA ASN A 6 -2.43 13.97 -19.41
C ASN A 6 -1.09 14.70 -19.15
N ILE A 7 -0.32 15.00 -20.20
CA ILE A 7 0.96 15.73 -20.09
C ILE A 7 0.76 17.12 -19.46
N LYS A 8 -0.28 17.85 -19.86
CA LYS A 8 -0.58 19.18 -19.30
C LYS A 8 -1.02 19.11 -17.83
N SER A 9 -1.74 18.07 -17.44
CA SER A 9 -2.11 17.80 -16.05
C SER A 9 -0.89 17.49 -15.18
N GLN A 10 -0.01 16.59 -15.66
CA GLN A 10 1.23 16.22 -14.98
C GLN A 10 2.13 17.44 -14.71
N LYS A 11 2.33 18.32 -15.71
CA LYS A 11 3.12 19.55 -15.53
C LYS A 11 2.56 20.47 -14.43
N LYS A 12 1.23 20.58 -14.31
CA LYS A 12 0.60 21.38 -13.25
C LYS A 12 0.86 20.78 -11.87
N ILE A 13 0.79 19.47 -11.73
CA ILE A 13 1.07 18.75 -10.49
C ILE A 13 2.52 19.01 -10.04
N TRP A 14 3.48 18.92 -10.96
CA TRP A 14 4.89 19.23 -10.67
C TRP A 14 5.12 20.67 -10.22
N ILE A 15 4.47 21.65 -10.85
CA ILE A 15 4.55 23.07 -10.44
C ILE A 15 4.02 23.25 -9.01
N ILE A 16 2.90 22.62 -8.67
CA ILE A 16 2.33 22.70 -7.31
C ILE A 16 3.30 22.10 -6.29
N TYR A 17 3.89 20.94 -6.55
CA TYR A 17 4.87 20.34 -5.65
C TYR A 17 6.11 21.22 -5.46
N SER A 18 6.61 21.88 -6.52
CA SER A 18 7.73 22.81 -6.40
C SER A 18 7.42 24.02 -5.51
N ILE A 19 6.21 24.59 -5.62
CA ILE A 19 5.78 25.73 -4.77
C ILE A 19 5.71 25.29 -3.30
N ILE A 20 5.14 24.12 -3.02
CA ILE A 20 5.05 23.57 -1.65
C ILE A 20 6.45 23.35 -1.06
N ALA A 21 7.38 22.79 -1.83
CA ALA A 21 8.75 22.55 -1.38
C ALA A 21 9.47 23.85 -1.02
N ILE A 22 9.32 24.91 -1.82
CA ILE A 22 9.88 26.23 -1.53
C ILE A 22 9.28 26.81 -0.25
N PHE A 23 7.95 26.75 -0.10
CA PHE A 23 7.26 27.26 1.09
C PHE A 23 7.73 26.55 2.36
N LEU A 24 7.82 25.22 2.35
CA LEU A 24 8.32 24.43 3.48
C LEU A 24 9.78 24.78 3.83
N THR A 25 10.61 25.02 2.81
CA THR A 25 12.02 25.39 3.01
C THR A 25 12.14 26.76 3.69
N VAL A 26 11.38 27.75 3.21
CA VAL A 26 11.35 29.09 3.82
C VAL A 26 10.79 29.05 5.24
N ALA A 27 9.70 28.31 5.48
CA ALA A 27 9.10 28.16 6.80
C ALA A 27 10.08 27.51 7.81
N THR A 28 10.82 26.48 7.38
CA THR A 28 11.81 25.81 8.22
C THR A 28 13.01 26.71 8.52
N TYR A 29 13.41 27.54 7.55
CA TYR A 29 14.47 28.54 7.75
C TYR A 29 14.09 29.58 8.80
N PHE A 30 12.89 30.16 8.71
CA PHE A 30 12.44 31.18 9.67
C PHE A 30 12.30 30.63 11.09
N THR A 31 11.87 29.38 11.24
CA THR A 31 11.61 28.77 12.56
C THR A 31 12.87 28.27 13.24
N THR A 32 13.72 27.53 12.51
CA THR A 32 14.85 26.81 13.13
C THR A 32 16.21 27.36 12.77
N LYS A 33 16.29 28.22 11.73
CA LYS A 33 17.53 28.67 11.06
C LYS A 33 18.46 27.51 10.62
N ASN A 34 17.96 26.27 10.65
CA ASN A 34 18.76 25.08 10.42
C ASN A 34 18.14 24.22 9.33
N TYR A 35 18.67 24.40 8.11
CA TYR A 35 18.26 23.65 6.93
C TYR A 35 18.48 22.13 7.06
N TRP A 36 19.37 21.69 7.96
CA TRP A 36 19.63 20.27 8.17
C TRP A 36 18.42 19.50 8.68
N LEU A 37 17.51 20.14 9.43
CA LEU A 37 16.30 19.47 9.91
C LEU A 37 15.37 19.08 8.75
N LEU A 38 15.27 19.92 7.72
CA LEU A 38 14.48 19.62 6.52
C LEU A 38 15.12 18.49 5.71
N VAL A 39 16.46 18.46 5.61
CA VAL A 39 17.19 17.38 4.95
C VAL A 39 17.00 16.06 5.68
N ILE A 40 17.15 16.03 7.01
CA ILE A 40 16.92 14.84 7.84
C ILE A 40 15.46 14.38 7.71
N PHE A 41 14.51 15.30 7.74
CA PHE A 41 13.10 14.98 7.55
C PHE A 41 12.84 14.34 6.18
N LEU A 42 13.36 14.91 5.09
CA LEU A 42 13.20 14.32 3.75
C LEU A 42 13.88 12.95 3.63
N LEU A 43 15.09 12.81 4.19
CA LEU A 43 15.86 11.57 4.16
C LEU A 43 15.23 10.45 4.99
N THR A 44 14.43 10.76 6.02
CA THR A 44 13.78 9.74 6.87
C THR A 44 12.34 9.47 6.44
N PHE A 45 11.60 10.51 6.06
CA PHE A 45 10.19 10.41 5.69
C PHE A 45 9.99 9.66 4.36
N LEU A 46 10.74 9.99 3.31
CA LEU A 46 10.60 9.36 1.99
C LEU A 46 10.84 7.83 2.01
N PRO A 47 11.94 7.30 2.58
CA PRO A 47 12.14 5.86 2.63
C PRO A 47 11.12 5.17 3.54
N SER A 48 10.63 5.84 4.60
CA SER A 48 9.61 5.27 5.48
C SER A 48 8.31 5.00 4.71
N GLN A 49 7.86 5.93 3.85
CA GLN A 49 6.65 5.75 3.04
C GLN A 49 6.79 4.57 2.07
N ASN A 50 7.93 4.46 1.38
CA ASN A 50 8.22 3.34 0.49
C ASN A 50 8.27 2.01 1.25
N TYR A 51 8.85 1.99 2.45
CA TYR A 51 8.88 0.80 3.31
C TYR A 51 7.46 0.35 3.68
N TYR A 52 6.60 1.27 4.13
CA TYR A 52 5.22 0.95 4.48
C TYR A 52 4.42 0.39 3.30
N LEU A 53 4.54 1.01 2.12
CA LEU A 53 3.87 0.54 0.90
C LEU A 53 4.36 -0.86 0.49
N ASN A 54 5.67 -1.09 0.48
CA ASN A 54 6.24 -2.40 0.15
C ASN A 54 5.82 -3.48 1.16
N LYS A 55 5.76 -3.15 2.44
CA LYS A 55 5.25 -4.05 3.48
C LYS A 55 3.79 -4.41 3.23
N ARG A 56 2.95 -3.42 2.95
CA ARG A 56 1.52 -3.59 2.63
C ARG A 56 1.30 -4.47 1.40
N ILE A 57 2.09 -4.30 0.35
CA ILE A 57 2.07 -5.13 -0.85
C ILE A 57 2.44 -6.57 -0.50
N LYS A 58 3.50 -6.78 0.30
CA LYS A 58 3.91 -8.12 0.74
C LYS A 58 2.84 -8.83 1.60
N GLU A 59 2.13 -8.10 2.44
CA GLU A 59 1.04 -8.65 3.24
C GLU A 59 -0.12 -9.13 2.34
N ILE A 60 -0.51 -8.34 1.35
CA ILE A 60 -1.54 -8.74 0.36
C ILE A 60 -1.07 -9.96 -0.45
N ASP A 61 0.19 -9.95 -0.91
CA ASP A 61 0.75 -11.08 -1.67
C ASP A 61 0.81 -12.36 -0.81
N ARG A 62 1.11 -12.24 0.49
CA ARG A 62 1.07 -13.36 1.45
C ARG A 62 -0.34 -13.90 1.63
N MET A 63 -1.34 -13.02 1.75
CA MET A 63 -2.74 -13.44 1.86
C MET A 63 -3.17 -14.26 0.63
N TRP A 64 -2.87 -13.78 -0.58
CA TRP A 64 -3.17 -14.51 -1.81
C TRP A 64 -2.43 -15.84 -1.89
N ALA A 65 -1.14 -15.87 -1.56
CA ALA A 65 -0.36 -17.11 -1.56
C ALA A 65 -0.94 -18.16 -0.59
N LEU A 66 -1.39 -17.75 0.59
CA LEU A 66 -2.04 -18.64 1.56
C LEU A 66 -3.41 -19.12 1.07
N ALA A 67 -4.20 -18.24 0.45
CA ALA A 67 -5.49 -18.62 -0.13
C ALA A 67 -5.31 -19.63 -1.27
N ASP A 68 -4.34 -19.41 -2.15
CA ASP A 68 -4.00 -20.32 -3.25
C ASP A 68 -3.52 -21.69 -2.73
N GLU A 69 -2.68 -21.70 -1.68
CA GLU A 69 -2.19 -22.94 -1.05
C GLU A 69 -3.33 -23.76 -0.42
N LEU A 70 -4.32 -23.09 0.18
CA LEU A 70 -5.49 -23.71 0.80
C LEU A 70 -6.64 -23.95 -0.19
N SER A 71 -6.47 -23.62 -1.47
CA SER A 71 -7.53 -23.68 -2.50
C SER A 71 -8.80 -22.90 -2.12
N ILE A 72 -8.65 -21.80 -1.38
CA ILE A 72 -9.75 -20.94 -0.93
C ILE A 72 -10.21 -20.05 -2.09
N SER A 73 -11.51 -20.04 -2.34
CA SER A 73 -12.09 -19.21 -3.39
C SER A 73 -12.03 -17.72 -3.02
N THR A 74 -12.07 -16.86 -4.04
CA THR A 74 -12.12 -15.40 -3.84
C THR A 74 -13.39 -14.97 -3.08
N ALA A 75 -14.49 -15.72 -3.22
CA ALA A 75 -15.73 -15.50 -2.48
C ALA A 75 -15.56 -15.76 -0.97
N GLU A 76 -14.97 -16.89 -0.60
CA GLU A 76 -14.68 -17.21 0.79
C GLU A 76 -13.66 -16.23 1.40
N LEU A 77 -12.63 -15.87 0.63
CA LEU A 77 -11.64 -14.89 1.08
C LEU A 77 -12.27 -13.50 1.32
N SER A 78 -13.20 -13.09 0.46
CA SER A 78 -14.00 -11.86 0.59
C SER A 78 -14.80 -11.85 1.89
N GLU A 79 -15.44 -12.96 2.24
CA GLU A 79 -16.14 -13.12 3.52
C GLU A 79 -15.19 -13.08 4.73
N MET A 80 -14.01 -13.71 4.61
CA MET A 80 -13.04 -13.73 5.72
C MET A 80 -12.51 -12.34 6.08
N CYS A 81 -12.34 -11.47 5.08
CA CYS A 81 -11.71 -10.16 5.22
C CYS A 81 -12.69 -8.97 5.18
N ASP A 82 -13.99 -9.20 4.93
CA ASP A 82 -15.01 -8.15 4.78
C ASP A 82 -14.62 -7.13 3.69
N VAL A 83 -14.10 -7.61 2.56
CA VAL A 83 -13.78 -6.79 1.38
C VAL A 83 -14.56 -7.35 0.22
N GLY A 84 -15.24 -6.51 -0.56
CA GLY A 84 -16.03 -6.99 -1.70
C GLY A 84 -15.18 -7.78 -2.70
N GLN A 85 -15.76 -8.79 -3.35
CA GLN A 85 -15.02 -9.67 -4.26
C GLN A 85 -14.28 -8.90 -5.37
N LEU A 86 -14.94 -7.92 -5.99
CA LEU A 86 -14.33 -7.07 -7.02
C LEU A 86 -13.15 -6.25 -6.48
N ASP A 87 -13.31 -5.64 -5.30
CA ASP A 87 -12.24 -4.88 -4.65
C ASP A 87 -11.06 -5.79 -4.29
N LEU A 88 -11.36 -7.01 -3.84
CA LEU A 88 -10.36 -8.01 -3.51
C LEU A 88 -9.61 -8.48 -4.76
N GLU A 89 -10.29 -8.74 -5.87
CA GLU A 89 -9.67 -9.07 -7.14
C GLU A 89 -8.76 -7.96 -7.66
N ALA A 90 -9.17 -6.70 -7.51
CA ALA A 90 -8.34 -5.52 -7.82
C ALA A 90 -7.09 -5.39 -6.93
N THR A 91 -6.93 -6.24 -5.92
CA THR A 91 -5.69 -6.35 -5.16
C THR A 91 -4.71 -7.37 -5.75
N LYS A 92 -5.06 -8.19 -6.74
CA LYS A 92 -4.15 -9.19 -7.32
C LYS A 92 -2.94 -8.53 -7.99
N LYS A 93 -1.85 -9.30 -8.09
CA LYS A 93 -0.55 -8.81 -8.56
C LYS A 93 -0.62 -8.39 -10.04
N ASN A 94 0.10 -7.32 -10.39
CA ASN A 94 0.29 -6.77 -11.76
C ASN A 94 -0.73 -5.73 -12.25
N GLU A 95 -1.62 -5.22 -11.40
CA GLU A 95 -2.46 -4.06 -11.76
C GLU A 95 -1.76 -2.74 -11.42
N GLU A 96 -1.58 -1.88 -12.42
CA GLU A 96 -1.18 -0.48 -12.18
C GLU A 96 -2.27 0.20 -11.35
N GLY A 97 -1.91 0.70 -10.17
CA GLY A 97 -2.89 1.27 -9.25
C GLY A 97 -3.69 0.24 -8.46
N ARG A 98 -3.12 -0.96 -8.21
CA ARG A 98 -3.71 -2.02 -7.35
C ARG A 98 -4.46 -1.42 -6.15
N PHE A 99 -5.66 -1.91 -5.90
CA PHE A 99 -6.41 -1.50 -4.74
C PHE A 99 -5.70 -1.92 -3.45
N LEU A 100 -5.62 -1.01 -2.48
CA LEU A 100 -5.01 -1.26 -1.17
C LEU A 100 -6.10 -1.18 -0.09
N PRO A 101 -6.78 -2.30 0.23
CA PRO A 101 -7.84 -2.33 1.25
C PRO A 101 -7.31 -1.96 2.65
N PRO A 102 -8.15 -1.70 3.65
CA PRO A 102 -7.69 -1.39 5.01
C PRO A 102 -6.77 -2.47 5.59
N ASN A 103 -5.63 -2.08 6.21
CA ASN A 103 -4.61 -3.06 6.63
C ASN A 103 -5.15 -4.11 7.60
N LYS A 104 -5.99 -3.67 8.53
CA LYS A 104 -6.56 -4.51 9.58
C LYS A 104 -7.35 -5.70 8.98
N LYS A 105 -8.05 -5.47 7.87
CA LYS A 105 -8.82 -6.50 7.15
C LYS A 105 -7.93 -7.57 6.55
N ILE A 106 -6.82 -7.16 5.92
CA ILE A 106 -5.83 -8.07 5.33
C ILE A 106 -5.10 -8.88 6.40
N LEU A 107 -4.67 -8.25 7.49
CA LEU A 107 -3.99 -8.96 8.58
C LEU A 107 -4.90 -10.01 9.24
N LEU A 108 -6.18 -9.67 9.46
CA LEU A 108 -7.17 -10.60 10.00
C LEU A 108 -7.44 -11.77 9.05
N ALA A 109 -7.44 -11.54 7.74
CA ALA A 109 -7.55 -12.59 6.74
C ALA A 109 -6.34 -13.54 6.80
N ILE A 110 -5.12 -13.00 6.83
CA ILE A 110 -3.88 -13.78 6.96
C ILE A 110 -3.90 -14.63 8.22
N GLU A 111 -4.29 -14.06 9.37
CA GLU A 111 -4.38 -14.77 10.64
C GLU A 111 -5.36 -15.97 10.56
N LYS A 112 -6.53 -15.77 9.96
CA LYS A 112 -7.51 -16.84 9.74
C LYS A 112 -6.97 -17.94 8.80
N LEU A 113 -6.33 -17.55 7.70
CA LEU A 113 -5.73 -18.50 6.75
C LEU A 113 -4.61 -19.31 7.40
N GLU A 114 -3.79 -18.68 8.25
CA GLU A 114 -2.73 -19.38 8.97
C GLU A 114 -3.28 -20.36 9.99
N ALA A 115 -4.35 -20.00 10.70
CA ALA A 115 -5.04 -20.93 11.59
C ALA A 115 -5.57 -22.15 10.83
N LEU A 116 -6.20 -21.94 9.66
CA LEU A 116 -6.70 -23.02 8.80
C LEU A 116 -5.57 -23.92 8.29
N LYS A 117 -4.42 -23.33 7.94
CA LYS A 117 -3.24 -24.09 7.52
C LYS A 117 -2.69 -24.98 8.63
N ILE A 118 -2.69 -24.50 9.87
CA ILE A 118 -2.22 -25.27 11.03
C ILE A 118 -3.17 -26.44 11.30
N THR A 119 -4.49 -26.23 11.26
CA THR A 119 -5.48 -27.30 11.44
C THR A 119 -5.40 -28.35 10.33
N ALA A 120 -5.34 -27.91 9.07
CA ALA A 120 -5.21 -28.82 7.92
C ALA A 120 -3.94 -29.68 7.98
N LYS A 121 -2.85 -29.14 8.52
CA LYS A 121 -1.61 -29.90 8.75
C LYS A 121 -1.74 -30.89 9.90
N ALA A 122 -2.45 -30.54 10.97
CA ALA A 122 -2.68 -31.42 12.11
C ALA A 122 -3.55 -32.64 11.73
N ASP A 123 -4.54 -32.45 10.84
CA ASP A 123 -5.43 -33.52 10.37
C ASP A 123 -4.78 -34.46 9.33
N SER A 124 -3.58 -34.13 8.85
CA SER A 124 -2.81 -34.91 7.85
C SER A 124 -1.77 -35.87 8.45
N ILE A 125 -1.72 -35.98 9.79
CA ILE A 125 -0.83 -36.85 10.57
C ILE A 125 -1.67 -37.96 11.22
#